data_AF-A0A7W6DMV7-F1
#
_entry.id   AF-A0A7W6DMV7-F1
#
_cell.length_a   1.000
_cell.length_b   1.000
_cell.length_c   1.000
_cell.angle_alpha   90.00
_cell.angle_beta   90.00
_cell.angle_gamma   90.00
#
_symmetry.space_group_name_H-M   'P 1'
#
loop_
_entity.id
_entity.type
_entity.pdbx_description
1 polymer ?
#
loop_
_entity_poly.entity_id
_entity_poly.type
_entity_poly.pdbx_seq_one_letter_code
_entity_poly.pdbx_strand_id
1 'polypeptide(L)' 'MPEITFITLAGEAVKAHVPLGMTLMRGAIEAGIDDIRAECGGVASCGTCKIIVDDADQGRLPPASILEGSMLEDE' A
#
# COMPACT_ATOMS: atom_id res chain seq x y z
N MET A 1 6.95 16.32 4.20
CA MET A 1 6.28 15.12 3.67
C MET A 1 7.12 13.92 4.05
N PRO A 2 6.57 12.88 4.71
CA PRO A 2 7.32 11.64 4.91
C PRO A 2 7.75 11.06 3.55
N GLU A 3 8.98 10.55 3.53
CA GLU A 3 9.50 9.75 2.41
C GLU A 3 9.10 8.30 2.65
N ILE A 4 8.49 7.67 1.66
CA ILE A 4 8.15 6.25 1.62
C ILE A 4 9.00 5.59 0.54
N THR A 5 9.58 4.44 0.86
CA THR A 5 10.25 3.59 -0.13
C THR A 5 9.32 2.43 -0.46
N PHE A 6 8.87 2.37 -1.70
CA PHE A 6 8.12 1.24 -2.22
C PHE A 6 9.08 0.28 -2.91
N ILE A 7 8.84 -1.03 -2.75
CA ILE A 7 9.56 -2.06 -3.49
C ILE A 7 8.57 -2.68 -4.49
N THR A 8 8.86 -2.56 -5.78
CA THR A 8 8.01 -3.11 -6.84
C THR A 8 8.13 -4.64 -6.88
N LEU A 9 7.23 -5.32 -7.60
CA LEU A 9 7.32 -6.76 -7.81
C LEU A 9 8.60 -7.17 -8.60
N ALA A 10 9.18 -6.23 -9.35
CA ALA A 10 10.47 -6.41 -10.01
C ALA A 10 11.67 -6.24 -9.05
N GLY A 11 11.43 -5.88 -7.79
CA GLY A 11 12.45 -5.62 -6.77
C GLY A 11 13.09 -4.23 -6.86
N GLU A 12 12.51 -3.31 -7.64
CA GLU A 12 13.00 -1.94 -7.75
C GLU A 12 12.52 -1.08 -6.56
N ALA A 13 13.43 -0.28 -6.01
CA ALA A 13 13.11 0.66 -4.96
C ALA A 13 12.69 2.03 -5.54
N VAL A 14 11.44 2.40 -5.33
CA VAL A 14 10.88 3.70 -5.75
C VAL A 14 10.65 4.56 -4.51
N LYS A 15 11.34 5.71 -4.45
CA LYS A 15 11.17 6.68 -3.38
C LYS A 15 10.12 7.72 -3.75
N ALA A 16 9.15 7.90 -2.87
CA ALA A 16 8.09 8.89 -3.06
C ALA A 16 7.86 9.69 -1.79
N HIS A 17 7.53 10.97 -1.97
CA HIS A 17 7.06 11.80 -0.88
C HIS A 17 5.54 11.64 -0.77
N VAL A 18 5.05 11.12 0.34
CA VAL A 18 3.60 10.91 0.57
C VAL A 18 3.10 11.94 1.57
N PRO A 19 2.16 12.83 1.24
CA PRO A 19 1.59 13.78 2.18
C PRO A 19 0.94 13.10 3.40
N LEU A 20 1.01 13.77 4.56
CA LEU A 20 0.24 13.33 5.72
C LEU A 20 -1.27 13.36 5.37
N GLY A 21 -1.99 12.31 5.76
CA GLY A 21 -3.40 12.13 5.42
C GLY A 21 -3.66 11.48 4.06
N MET A 22 -2.62 11.25 3.24
CA MET A 22 -2.73 10.44 2.03
C MET A 22 -2.51 8.95 2.35
N THR A 23 -3.19 8.07 1.63
CA THR A 23 -3.00 6.61 1.74
C THR A 23 -1.75 6.17 0.98
N LEU A 24 -1.11 5.08 1.45
CA LEU A 24 0.05 4.50 0.74
C LEU A 24 -0.30 4.03 -0.67
N MET A 25 -1.51 3.48 -0.86
CA MET A 25 -2.02 3.11 -2.19
C MET A 25 -1.96 4.29 -3.17
N ARG A 26 -2.45 5.46 -2.76
CA ARG A 26 -2.44 6.64 -3.63
C ARG A 26 -1.03 7.16 -3.86
N GLY A 27 -0.19 7.14 -2.82
CA GLY A 27 1.22 7.47 -2.94
C GLY A 27 1.97 6.59 -3.95
N ALA A 28 1.66 5.29 -4.01
CA ALA A 28 2.26 4.36 -4.96
C ALA A 28 1.82 4.65 -6.41
N ILE A 29 0.53 4.90 -6.64
CA ILE A 29 0.00 5.27 -7.96
C ILE A 29 0.59 6.60 -8.44
N GLU A 30 0.62 7.63 -7.58
CA GLU A 30 1.22 8.92 -7.92
C GLU A 30 2.74 8.83 -8.15
N ALA A 31 3.40 7.81 -7.61
CA ALA A 31 4.81 7.49 -7.86
C ALA A 31 5.04 6.64 -9.13
N GLY A 32 3.98 6.27 -9.86
CA GLY A 32 4.08 5.50 -11.11
C GLY A 32 4.27 3.99 -10.92
N ILE A 33 3.82 3.45 -9.77
CA ILE A 33 3.91 2.01 -9.49
C ILE A 33 2.63 1.32 -10.00
N ASP A 34 2.71 0.76 -11.21
CA ASP A 34 1.57 0.11 -11.88
C ASP A 34 1.17 -1.23 -11.25
N ASP A 35 2.02 -1.82 -10.40
CA ASP A 35 1.72 -3.05 -9.64
C ASP A 35 0.52 -2.87 -8.70
N ILE A 36 0.26 -1.63 -8.25
CA ILE A 36 -0.90 -1.27 -7.42
C ILE A 36 -2.07 -0.89 -8.32
N ARG A 37 -2.96 -1.86 -8.57
CA ARG A 37 -4.12 -1.66 -9.46
C ARG A 37 -5.22 -0.81 -8.84
N ALA A 38 -5.42 -0.94 -7.53
CA ALA A 38 -6.42 -0.20 -6.76
C ALA A 38 -7.81 -0.14 -7.42
N GLU A 39 -8.37 -1.29 -7.80
CA GLU A 39 -9.58 -1.36 -8.64
C GLU A 39 -10.80 -0.67 -8.04
N CYS A 40 -10.95 -0.72 -6.70
CA CYS A 40 -12.05 -0.04 -6.02
C CYS A 40 -11.79 1.45 -5.75
N GLY A 41 -10.60 1.98 -6.09
CA GLY A 41 -10.22 3.36 -5.80
C GLY A 41 -10.01 3.67 -4.31
N GLY A 42 -9.79 2.65 -3.48
CA GLY A 42 -9.49 2.84 -2.05
C GLY A 42 -10.70 2.89 -1.13
N VAL A 43 -11.83 2.30 -1.53
CA VAL A 43 -13.05 2.21 -0.71
C VAL A 43 -13.17 0.90 0.08
N ALA A 44 -12.07 0.15 0.22
CA ALA A 44 -12.02 -1.13 0.94
C ALA A 44 -13.07 -2.13 0.43
N SER A 45 -13.08 -2.37 -0.88
CA SER A 45 -13.98 -3.32 -1.56
C SER A 45 -13.25 -4.26 -2.55
N CYS A 46 -11.92 -4.27 -2.53
CA CYS A 46 -11.07 -5.21 -3.28
C CYS A 46 -9.76 -5.50 -2.51
N GLY A 47 -8.97 -6.49 -2.94
CA GLY A 47 -7.63 -6.80 -2.39
C GLY A 47 -6.44 -6.22 -3.17
N THR A 48 -6.69 -5.61 -4.33
CA THR A 48 -5.66 -5.30 -5.35
C THR A 48 -4.71 -4.14 -5.05
N CYS A 49 -4.74 -3.60 -3.82
CA CYS A 49 -3.73 -2.66 -3.30
C CYS A 49 -2.94 -3.23 -2.12
N LYS A 50 -3.01 -4.55 -1.91
CA LYS A 50 -2.23 -5.30 -0.92
C LYS A 50 -0.75 -4.99 -1.06
N ILE A 51 -0.11 -4.73 0.08
CA ILE A 51 1.34 -4.54 0.21
C ILE A 51 1.86 -5.38 1.37
N ILE A 52 3.17 -5.60 1.37
CA ILE A 52 3.88 -6.17 2.50
C ILE A 52 4.61 -5.03 3.19
N VAL A 53 4.39 -4.88 4.50
CA VAL A 53 5.09 -3.88 5.31
C VAL A 53 6.39 -4.49 5.80
N ASP A 54 7.49 -3.76 5.63
CA ASP A 54 8.81 -4.17 6.10
C ASP A 54 8.79 -4.45 7.61
N ASP A 55 9.51 -5.48 8.05
CA ASP A 55 9.59 -5.89 9.46
C ASP A 55 10.01 -4.72 10.37
N ALA A 56 10.86 -3.80 9.88
CA ALA A 56 11.27 -2.62 10.62
C ALA A 56 10.11 -1.66 10.93
N ASP A 57 9.02 -1.71 10.16
CA ASP A 57 7.86 -0.83 10.26
C ASP A 57 6.58 -1.52 10.73
N GLN A 58 6.55 -2.85 10.90
CA GLN A 58 5.35 -3.62 11.27
C GLN A 58 4.67 -3.15 12.57
N GLY A 59 5.40 -2.54 13.50
CA GLY A 59 4.84 -2.00 14.75
C GLY A 59 4.26 -0.59 14.66
N ARG A 60 4.36 0.07 13.50
CA ARG A 60 3.96 1.48 13.33
C ARG A 60 2.51 1.64 12.86
N LEU A 61 1.89 0.55 12.42
CA LEU A 61 0.53 0.52 11.89
C LEU A 61 -0.37 -0.30 12.82
N PRO A 62 -1.67 0.03 12.89
CA PRO A 62 -2.64 -0.86 13.51
C PRO A 62 -2.71 -2.19 12.73
N PRO A 63 -3.17 -3.27 13.37
CA PRO A 63 -3.45 -4.51 12.65
C PRO A 63 -4.56 -4.29 11.61
N ALA A 64 -4.55 -5.13 10.57
CA ALA A 64 -5.60 -5.12 9.56
C ALA A 64 -6.98 -5.29 10.21
N SER A 65 -7.97 -4.55 9.72
CA SER A 65 -9.35 -4.71 10.18
C SER A 65 -9.93 -6.05 9.71
N ILE A 66 -11.05 -6.51 10.28
CA ILE A 66 -11.75 -7.72 9.79
C ILE A 66 -12.13 -7.59 8.32
N LEU A 67 -12.64 -6.42 7.94
CA LEU A 67 -13.04 -6.13 6.57
C LEU A 67 -11.83 -6.22 5.62
N GLU A 68 -10.72 -5.59 5.98
CA GLU A 68 -9.46 -5.67 5.24
C GLU A 68 -8.94 -7.10 5.15
N GLY A 69 -8.89 -7.83 6.27
CA GLY A 69 -8.46 -9.23 6.32
C GLY A 69 -9.23 -10.12 5.35
N SER A 70 -10.56 -10.00 5.29
CA SER A 70 -11.37 -10.78 4.34
C SER A 70 -11.00 -10.53 2.88
N MET A 71 -10.56 -9.32 2.53
CA MET A 71 -10.12 -9.02 1.16
C MET A 71 -8.69 -9.49 0.85
N LEU A 72 -7.85 -9.65 1.88
CA LEU A 72 -6.46 -10.07 1.73
C LEU A 72 -6.30 -11.59 1.63
N GLU A 73 -7.27 -12.35 2.14
CA GLU A 73 -7.32 -13.83 2.15
C GLU A 73 -7.75 -14.44 0.81
N ASP A 74 -8.48 -13.69 0.00
CA ASP A 74 -9.05 -14.16 -1.28
C ASP A 74 -8.06 -14.13 -2.47
N GLU A 75 -6.80 -13.68 -2.25
CA GLU A 75 -5.72 -13.57 -3.26
C GLU A 75 -4.41 -14.30 -2.89
#